data_AF-A0A7J4LQI5-F1
#
_entry.id   AF-A0A7J4LQI5-F1
#
_cell.length_a   1.000
_cell.length_b   1.000
_cell.length_c   1.000
_cell.angle_alpha   90.00
_cell.angle_beta   90.00
_cell.angle_gamma   90.00
#
_symmetry.space_group_name_H-M   'P 1'
#
loop_
_entity.id
_entity.type
_entity.pdbx_description
1 polymer ?
#
loop_
_entity_poly.entity_id
_entity_poly.type
_entity_poly.pdbx_seq_one_letter_code
_entity_poly.pdbx_strand_id
1 'polypeptide(L)' 'MENRADVIKAFREARIAGEKLLSQGKITWDDYAATMAGFELKLKSMGVSL' A
#
# COMPACT_ATOMS: atom_id res chain seq x y z
N MET A 1 18.06 4.00 6.38
CA MET A 1 17.30 2.74 6.34
C MET A 1 15.87 3.08 6.71
N GLU A 2 14.91 2.89 5.81
CA GLU A 2 13.50 2.97 6.20
C GLU A 2 13.21 1.90 7.26
N ASN A 3 12.59 2.29 8.37
CA ASN A 3 12.23 1.35 9.43
C ASN A 3 11.04 0.52 8.95
N ARG A 4 11.07 -0.80 9.17
CA ARG A 4 9.96 -1.72 8.88
C ARG A 4 8.62 -1.19 9.39
N ALA A 5 8.61 -0.62 10.59
CA ALA A 5 7.39 -0.07 11.20
C ALA A 5 6.78 1.07 10.37
N ASP A 6 7.62 1.93 9.80
CA ASP A 6 7.18 3.07 8.99
C ASP A 6 6.59 2.60 7.67
N VAL A 7 7.17 1.57 7.04
CA VAL A 7 6.65 1.00 5.79
C VAL A 7 5.31 0.29 6.02
N ILE A 8 5.16 -0.44 7.13
CA ILE A 8 3.87 -1.06 7.48
C ILE A 8 2.80 0.01 7.76
N LYS A 9 3.17 1.09 8.45
CA LYS A 9 2.27 2.21 8.71
C LYS A 9 1.83 2.88 7.39
N ALA A 10 2.79 3.21 6.53
CA ALA A 10 2.52 3.79 5.21
C ALA A 10 1.64 2.88 4.34
N PHE A 11 1.88 1.56 4.35
CA PHE A 11 1.03 0.60 3.65
C PHE A 11 -0.42 0.65 4.13
N ARG A 12 -0.65 0.66 5.45
CA ARG A 12 -2.01 0.73 6.03
C ARG A 12 -2.70 2.04 5.66
N GLU A 13 -1.99 3.16 5.73
CA GLU A 13 -2.52 4.48 5.36
C GLU A 13 -2.87 4.55 3.87
N ALA A 14 -1.99 4.03 3.01
CA ALA A 14 -2.22 3.95 1.56
C ALA A 14 -3.41 3.04 1.23
N ARG A 15 -3.60 1.94 1.97
CA ARG A 15 -4.77 1.05 1.82
C ARG A 15 -6.07 1.79 2.12
N ILE A 16 -6.16 2.44 3.28
CA ILE A 16 -7.36 3.18 3.71
C ILE A 16 -7.67 4.33 2.73
N ALA A 17 -6.65 5.10 2.35
CA ALA A 17 -6.80 6.20 1.41
C ALA A 17 -7.23 5.69 0.01
N GLY A 18 -6.60 4.61 -0.46
CA GLY A 18 -6.93 3.97 -1.73
C GLY A 18 -8.36 3.44 -1.77
N GLU A 19 -8.80 2.71 -0.73
CA GLU A 19 -10.19 2.23 -0.60
C GLU A 19 -11.19 3.40 -0.62
N LYS A 20 -10.86 4.52 0.04
CA LYS A 20 -11.70 5.73 0.02
C LYS A 20 -11.74 6.38 -1.37
N LEU A 21 -10.61 6.48 -2.06
CA LEU A 21 -10.56 7.06 -3.40
C LEU A 21 -11.29 6.17 -4.42
N LEU A 22 -11.15 4.85 -4.29
CA LEU A 22 -11.81 3.85 -5.12
C LEU A 22 -13.34 3.91 -4.95
N SER A 23 -13.82 3.96 -3.69
CA SER A 23 -15.26 4.10 -3.42
C SER A 23 -15.84 5.43 -3.89
N GLN A 24 -15.01 6.47 -4.04
CA GLN A 24 -15.39 7.76 -4.63
C GLN A 24 -15.27 7.77 -6.17
N GLY A 25 -14.82 6.69 -6.80
CA GLY A 25 -14.57 6.62 -8.25
C GLY A 25 -13.44 7.53 -8.73
N LYS A 26 -12.54 7.97 -7.83
CA LYS A 26 -11.43 8.88 -8.14
C LYS A 26 -10.19 8.18 -8.67
N ILE A 27 -10.07 6.89 -8.38
CA ILE A 27 -9.04 6.00 -8.91
C ILE A 27 -9.72 4.72 -9.39
N THR A 28 -9.07 4.01 -10.30
CA THR A 28 -9.53 2.69 -10.73
C THR A 28 -9.05 1.60 -9.78
N TRP A 29 -9.65 0.40 -9.91
CA TRP A 29 -9.13 -0.77 -9.22
C TRP A 29 -7.68 -1.07 -9.60
N ASP A 30 -7.30 -0.85 -10.85
CA ASP A 30 -5.95 -1.11 -11.34
C ASP A 30 -4.92 -0.16 -10.72
N ASP A 31 -5.25 1.13 -10.57
CA ASP A 31 -4.41 2.12 -9.88
C ASP A 31 -4.19 1.73 -8.42
N TYR A 32 -5.27 1.32 -7.75
CA TYR A 32 -5.23 0.85 -6.37
C TYR A 32 -4.37 -0.40 -6.22
N ALA A 33 -4.59 -1.41 -7.06
CA ALA A 33 -3.88 -2.67 -7.04
C ALA A 33 -2.37 -2.49 -7.33
N ALA A 34 -2.01 -1.65 -8.29
CA ALA A 34 -0.61 -1.33 -8.60
C ALA A 34 0.08 -0.66 -7.40
N THR A 35 -0.60 0.26 -6.72
CA THR A 35 -0.07 0.93 -5.52
C THR A 35 0.16 -0.07 -4.39
N MET A 36 -0.81 -0.96 -4.12
CA MET A 36 -0.69 -1.97 -3.07
C MET A 36 0.42 -2.99 -3.38
N ALA A 37 0.52 -3.44 -4.63
CA ALA A 37 1.58 -4.37 -5.07
C ALA A 37 2.99 -3.77 -4.85
N GLY A 38 3.17 -2.47 -5.07
CA GLY A 38 4.44 -1.79 -4.80
C GLY A 38 4.85 -1.85 -3.32
N PHE A 39 3.90 -1.65 -2.41
CA PHE A 39 4.15 -1.79 -0.98
C PHE A 39 4.42 -3.23 -0.56
N GLU A 40 3.68 -4.20 -1.10
CA GLU A 40 3.90 -5.63 -0.82
C GLU A 40 5.30 -6.08 -1.24
N LEU A 41 5.75 -5.67 -2.43
CA LEU A 41 7.12 -5.94 -2.90
C LEU A 41 8.17 -5.32 -1.97
N LYS A 42 7.94 -4.08 -1.52
CA LYS A 42 8.85 -3.38 -0.62
C LYS A 42 8.90 -4.01 0.77
N LEU A 43 7.77 -4.48 1.29
CA LEU A 43 7.70 -5.19 2.57
C LEU A 43 8.35 -6.58 2.45
N LYS A 44 8.13 -7.29 1.34
CA LYS A 44 8.77 -8.57 1.06
C LYS A 44 10.29 -8.46 0.95
N SER A 45 10.81 -7.41 0.30
CA SER A 45 12.26 -7.18 0.23
C SER A 45 12.90 -6.86 1.59
N MET A 46 12.09 -6.39 2.55
CA MET A 46 12.48 -6.20 3.95
C MET A 46 12.29 -7.44 4.83
N GLY A 47 11.92 -8.59 4.26
CA GLY A 47 11.69 -9.84 4.99
C GLY A 47 10.37 -9.86 5.77
N VAL A 48 9.41 -9.02 5.39
CA VAL A 48 8.08 -8.95 6.01
C VAL A 48 7.08 -9.73 5.18
N SER A 49 6.46 -10.75 5.79
CA SER A 49 5.20 -11.30 5.29
C SER A 49 4.04 -10.48 5.84
N LEU A 50 3.20 -9.96 4.94
CA LEU A 50 1.95 -9.28 5.24
C LEU A 50 0.81 -10.27 5.46
#